data_AF-A0A9P7RXK7-F1
#
_entry.id   AF-A0A9P7RXK7-F1
#
_cell.length_a   1.000
_cell.length_b   1.000
_cell.length_c   1.000
_cell.angle_alpha   90.00
_cell.angle_beta   90.00
_cell.angle_gamma   90.00
#
_symmetry.space_group_name_H-M   'P 1'
#
loop_
_entity.id
_entity.type
_entity.pdbx_description
1 polymer ?
#
loop_
_entity_poly.entity_id
_entity_poly.type
_entity_poly.pdbx_seq_one_letter_code
_entity_poly.pdbx_strand_id
1 'polypeptide(L)'
;MHSSPSTTITIAVVGGGIAGLATFISLNRLPNVSVHVFEQASELREVGASIAIGPNGLRGLEEIGVPEALSDDVGFRSDHGIPHVFQHWSTGEVLALERHSAGVTERRHHTSRFFRPHLVEVLASHIPAENLHLGKRLVDVEFEVSGRPVLKFEDGQTFMADLVVGADGIKSRVRSTYLPNFKIQHTGNIFLRAVFPISRLSDLDLPRIRNTVHTIGPDRTFFSSALGWARTILRPGLLLIGVNVYFISERPIYCRYQQIRRPREPHLERQTMGSGSRFRAFSFLLRQGLEPYHPCSRFADGKPSCIPYSELRGNSRSHMEESYSVGR
;
A
#
# COMPACT_ATOMS: atom_id res chain seq x y z
N MET A 1 12.45 42.77 28.81
CA MET A 1 11.91 41.74 27.90
C MET A 1 12.71 41.77 26.62
N HIS A 2 13.69 40.89 26.46
CA HIS A 2 14.39 40.71 25.18
C HIS A 2 13.62 39.65 24.39
N SER A 3 12.73 40.10 23.49
CA SER A 3 12.22 39.25 22.43
C SER A 3 13.38 38.97 21.47
N SER A 4 14.04 37.83 21.62
CA SER A 4 14.89 37.31 20.56
C SER A 4 14.05 37.23 19.28
N PRO A 5 14.53 37.70 18.12
CA PRO A 5 13.79 37.55 16.87
C PRO A 5 13.54 36.05 16.66
N SER A 6 12.28 35.64 16.56
CA SER A 6 11.94 34.26 16.25
C SER A 6 12.34 34.02 14.80
N THR A 7 13.56 33.53 14.62
CA THR A 7 14.11 33.19 13.32
C THR A 7 13.27 32.06 12.76
N THR A 8 12.54 32.35 11.67
CA THR A 8 11.75 31.35 10.98
C THR A 8 12.70 30.43 10.24
N ILE A 9 12.60 29.12 10.52
CA ILE A 9 13.40 28.09 9.86
C ILE A 9 12.72 27.71 8.55
N THR A 10 13.44 27.83 7.44
CA THR A 10 12.95 27.44 6.12
C THR A 10 13.35 26.00 5.81
N ILE A 11 12.36 25.14 5.52
CA ILE A 11 12.56 23.72 5.24
C ILE A 11 12.10 23.42 3.81
N ALA A 12 12.99 22.86 3.00
CA ALA A 12 12.67 22.35 1.68
C ALA A 12 12.45 20.83 1.72
N VAL A 13 11.25 20.39 1.37
CA VAL A 13 10.89 18.98 1.21
C VAL A 13 10.94 18.63 -0.27
N VAL A 14 11.83 17.72 -0.66
CA VAL A 14 11.99 17.32 -2.07
C VAL A 14 11.20 16.06 -2.32
N GLY A 15 10.14 16.13 -3.12
CA GLY A 15 9.22 15.04 -3.47
C GLY A 15 7.81 15.29 -2.94
N GLY A 16 6.83 15.35 -3.85
CA GLY A 16 5.39 15.52 -3.58
C GLY A 16 4.61 14.22 -3.46
N GLY A 17 5.27 13.11 -3.11
CA GLY A 17 4.61 11.85 -2.79
C GLY A 17 4.03 11.83 -1.37
N ILE A 18 3.33 10.75 -1.00
CA ILE A 18 2.68 10.57 0.33
C ILE A 18 3.60 10.98 1.50
N ALA A 19 4.86 10.55 1.47
CA ALA A 19 5.82 10.86 2.52
C ALA A 19 6.12 12.37 2.61
N GLY A 20 6.40 13.04 1.49
CA GLY A 20 6.73 14.46 1.48
C GLY A 20 5.54 15.35 1.84
N LEU A 21 4.34 15.01 1.36
CA LEU A 21 3.11 15.71 1.73
C LEU A 21 2.82 15.55 3.23
N ALA A 22 2.93 14.33 3.77
CA ALA A 22 2.77 14.10 5.21
C ALA A 22 3.83 14.85 6.06
N THR A 23 5.09 14.92 5.57
CA THR A 23 6.13 15.72 6.20
C THR A 23 5.78 17.20 6.23
N PHE A 24 5.28 17.77 5.13
CA PHE A 24 4.81 19.15 5.08
C PHE A 24 3.75 19.40 6.16
N ILE A 25 2.69 18.59 6.19
CA ILE A 25 1.57 18.76 7.12
C ILE A 25 2.06 18.71 8.58
N SER A 26 2.95 17.77 8.89
CA SER A 26 3.49 17.65 10.25
C SER A 26 4.35 18.84 10.66
N LEU A 27 5.22 19.34 9.77
CA LEU A 27 6.16 20.42 10.08
C LEU A 27 5.50 21.79 10.06
N ASN A 28 4.51 22.01 9.18
CA ASN A 28 3.81 23.28 9.03
C ASN A 28 2.98 23.65 10.27
N ARG A 29 2.74 22.70 11.17
CA ARG A 29 2.06 22.93 12.46
C ARG A 29 2.99 23.50 13.54
N LEU A 30 4.30 23.50 13.30
CA LEU A 30 5.29 24.00 14.25
C LEU A 30 5.39 25.53 14.16
N PRO A 31 5.54 26.24 15.29
CA PRO A 31 5.77 27.68 15.26
C PRO A 31 7.13 28.00 14.64
N ASN A 32 7.23 29.12 13.92
CA ASN A 32 8.46 29.62 13.32
C ASN A 32 9.11 28.66 12.30
N VAL A 33 8.29 27.91 11.55
CA VAL A 33 8.75 27.05 10.46
C VAL A 33 8.03 27.44 9.17
N SER A 34 8.77 27.62 8.08
CA SER A 34 8.24 27.77 6.71
C SER A 34 8.63 26.56 5.90
N VAL A 35 7.67 25.79 5.41
CA VAL A 35 7.93 24.55 4.67
C VAL A 35 7.56 24.74 3.20
N HIS A 36 8.39 24.24 2.28
CA HIS A 36 8.09 24.22 0.85
C HIS A 36 8.32 22.83 0.28
N VAL A 37 7.36 22.33 -0.49
CA VAL A 37 7.43 21.04 -1.18
C VAL A 37 7.78 21.28 -2.64
N PHE A 38 8.79 20.57 -3.13
CA PHE A 38 9.23 20.61 -4.53
C PHE A 38 8.99 19.26 -5.18
N GLU A 39 8.13 19.21 -6.19
CA GLU A 39 7.80 17.99 -6.93
C GLU A 39 8.21 18.12 -8.40
N GLN A 40 8.85 17.09 -8.93
CA GLN A 40 9.34 17.07 -10.30
C GLN A 40 8.22 17.03 -11.35
N ALA A 41 7.09 16.42 -11.04
CA ALA A 41 5.94 16.35 -11.93
C ALA A 41 5.23 17.71 -12.02
N SER A 42 4.71 18.04 -13.20
CA SER A 42 3.91 19.26 -13.44
C SER A 42 2.54 19.24 -12.76
N GLU A 43 2.19 18.12 -12.14
CA GLU A 43 0.93 17.84 -11.47
C GLU A 43 1.12 16.65 -10.55
N LEU A 44 0.35 16.59 -9.46
CA LEU A 44 0.35 15.46 -8.54
C LEU A 44 -0.39 14.27 -9.15
N ARG A 45 0.21 13.63 -10.15
CA ARG A 45 -0.26 12.36 -10.72
C ARG A 45 0.60 11.21 -10.19
N GLU A 46 0.03 10.42 -9.29
CA GLU A 46 0.56 9.09 -9.02
C GLU A 46 0.04 8.09 -10.04
N VAL A 47 0.89 7.17 -10.47
CA VAL A 47 0.44 6.01 -11.25
C VAL A 47 -0.37 5.12 -10.31
N GLY A 48 -1.64 4.89 -10.69
CA GLY A 48 -2.72 4.31 -9.91
C GLY A 48 -2.50 2.89 -9.37
N ALA A 49 -1.57 2.73 -8.44
CA ALA A 49 -1.41 1.52 -7.67
C ALA A 49 -2.16 1.62 -6.33
N SER A 50 -2.55 0.46 -5.78
CA SER A 50 -3.05 0.37 -4.41
C SER A 50 -1.93 0.57 -3.39
N ILE A 51 -2.24 1.18 -2.25
CA ILE A 51 -1.39 1.13 -1.05
C ILE A 51 -2.19 0.67 0.16
N ALA A 52 -1.51 -0.08 1.02
CA ALA A 52 -2.00 -0.53 2.30
C ALA A 52 -1.43 0.37 3.41
N ILE A 53 -2.27 0.95 4.25
CA ILE A 53 -1.83 1.64 5.47
C ILE A 53 -2.34 0.85 6.67
N GLY A 54 -1.42 0.34 7.47
CA GLY A 54 -1.72 -0.38 8.71
C GLY A 54 -2.05 0.56 9.88
N PRO A 55 -2.41 0.01 11.05
CA PRO A 55 -2.85 0.79 12.20
C PRO A 55 -1.87 1.89 12.65
N ASN A 56 -0.57 1.62 12.59
CA ASN A 56 0.48 2.59 12.93
C ASN A 56 0.48 3.79 11.97
N GLY A 57 0.32 3.56 10.67
CA GLY A 57 0.27 4.63 9.68
C GLY A 57 -1.03 5.43 9.78
N LEU A 58 -2.16 4.76 10.04
CA LEU A 58 -3.46 5.43 10.23
C LEU A 58 -3.46 6.32 11.47
N ARG A 59 -2.91 5.86 12.59
CA ARG A 59 -2.70 6.71 13.78
C ARG A 59 -1.76 7.87 13.48
N GLY A 60 -0.72 7.66 12.67
CA GLY A 60 0.16 8.74 12.22
C GLY A 60 -0.58 9.81 11.40
N LEU A 61 -1.44 9.41 10.47
CA LEU A 61 -2.28 10.33 9.69
C LEU A 61 -3.24 11.14 10.57
N GLU A 62 -3.85 10.48 11.55
CA GLU A 62 -4.70 11.16 12.53
C GLU A 62 -3.90 12.17 13.36
N GLU A 63 -2.73 11.77 13.87
CA GLU A 63 -1.88 12.61 14.72
C GLU A 63 -1.41 13.87 14.00
N ILE A 64 -1.05 13.77 12.71
CA ILE A 64 -0.64 14.92 11.91
C ILE A 64 -1.82 15.81 11.49
N GLY A 65 -3.07 15.43 11.82
CA GLY A 65 -4.25 16.26 11.61
C GLY A 65 -5.02 15.96 10.33
N VAL A 66 -4.92 14.74 9.80
CA VAL A 66 -5.63 14.28 8.60
C VAL A 66 -6.59 13.12 8.94
N PRO A 67 -7.52 13.28 9.90
CA PRO A 67 -8.43 12.20 10.32
C PRO A 67 -9.38 11.75 9.21
N GLU A 68 -9.69 12.60 8.23
CA GLU A 68 -10.55 12.28 7.09
C GLU A 68 -9.94 11.22 6.16
N ALA A 69 -8.61 11.10 6.12
CA ALA A 69 -7.94 10.01 5.42
C ALA A 69 -8.26 8.64 6.05
N LEU A 70 -8.74 8.61 7.30
CA LEU A 70 -9.20 7.38 7.95
C LEU A 70 -10.65 7.05 7.61
N SER A 71 -11.40 7.90 6.90
CA SER A 71 -12.78 7.58 6.48
C SER A 71 -12.81 6.33 5.58
N ASP A 72 -13.90 5.55 5.69
CA ASP A 72 -14.21 4.46 4.74
C ASP A 72 -14.54 5.02 3.32
N ASP A 73 -14.72 6.34 3.19
CA ASP A 73 -14.72 7.00 1.89
C ASP A 73 -13.31 7.01 1.28
N VAL A 74 -12.24 7.35 2.01
CA VAL A 74 -10.92 7.48 1.38
C VAL A 74 -10.22 6.12 1.25
N GLY A 75 -10.39 5.24 2.23
CA GLY A 75 -9.75 3.93 2.28
C GLY A 75 -10.76 2.79 2.47
N PHE A 76 -10.49 1.63 1.86
CA PHE A 76 -11.33 0.45 2.02
C PHE A 76 -10.83 -0.44 3.16
N ARG A 77 -11.74 -0.81 4.06
CA ARG A 77 -11.51 -1.77 5.14
C ARG A 77 -12.40 -2.99 4.95
N SER A 78 -11.81 -4.18 4.98
CA SER A 78 -12.54 -5.45 4.84
C SER A 78 -13.74 -5.53 5.80
N ASP A 79 -14.87 -6.00 5.28
CA ASP A 79 -16.13 -6.08 6.03
C ASP A 79 -16.03 -7.05 7.21
N HIS A 80 -15.28 -8.15 7.03
CA HIS A 80 -15.06 -9.16 8.07
C HIS A 80 -13.90 -8.82 9.03
N GLY A 81 -13.34 -7.61 8.95
CA GLY A 81 -12.28 -7.15 9.86
C GLY A 81 -10.92 -7.86 9.72
N ILE A 82 -10.76 -8.73 8.72
CA ILE A 82 -9.48 -9.41 8.46
C ILE A 82 -8.73 -8.59 7.40
N PRO A 83 -7.55 -8.03 7.73
CA PRO A 83 -6.80 -7.17 6.81
C PRO A 83 -6.28 -7.90 5.58
N HIS A 84 -5.96 -9.19 5.69
CA HIS A 84 -5.46 -9.99 4.57
C HIS A 84 -5.77 -11.48 4.76
N VAL A 85 -6.34 -12.10 3.73
CA VAL A 85 -6.54 -13.55 3.64
C VAL A 85 -5.52 -14.13 2.67
N PHE A 86 -4.78 -15.16 3.09
CA PHE A 86 -3.91 -15.92 2.21
C PHE A 86 -4.59 -17.24 1.85
N GLN A 87 -4.72 -17.53 0.57
CA GLN A 87 -5.36 -18.74 0.08
C GLN A 87 -4.49 -19.48 -0.92
N HIS A 88 -4.64 -20.80 -0.97
CA HIS A 88 -4.00 -21.66 -1.94
C HIS A 88 -4.61 -21.47 -3.34
N TRP A 89 -3.77 -21.42 -4.37
CA TRP A 89 -4.19 -21.02 -5.71
C TRP A 89 -5.19 -21.95 -6.41
N SER A 90 -5.08 -23.26 -6.21
CA SER A 90 -5.93 -24.23 -6.92
C SER A 90 -7.12 -24.70 -6.09
N THR A 91 -6.94 -24.85 -4.78
CA THR A 91 -7.98 -25.38 -3.87
C THR A 91 -8.82 -24.28 -3.23
N GLY A 92 -8.32 -23.04 -3.20
CA GLY A 92 -8.96 -21.94 -2.47
C GLY A 92 -8.97 -22.12 -0.95
N GLU A 93 -8.20 -23.08 -0.43
CA GLU A 93 -8.01 -23.30 1.00
C GLU A 93 -7.38 -22.06 1.65
N VAL A 94 -7.90 -21.63 2.79
CA VAL A 94 -7.30 -20.54 3.57
C VAL A 94 -6.05 -21.06 4.26
N LEU A 95 -4.89 -20.56 3.83
CA LEU A 95 -3.58 -20.93 4.37
C LEU A 95 -3.24 -20.10 5.61
N ALA A 96 -3.60 -18.82 5.61
CA ALA A 96 -3.34 -17.91 6.72
C ALA A 96 -4.30 -16.71 6.71
N LEU A 97 -4.47 -16.11 7.89
CA LEU A 97 -5.20 -14.86 8.08
C LEU A 97 -4.29 -13.88 8.80
N GLU A 98 -4.13 -12.68 8.24
CA GLU A 98 -3.55 -11.57 8.98
C GLU A 98 -4.57 -11.09 10.02
N ARG A 99 -4.10 -10.73 11.21
CA ARG A 99 -4.93 -10.16 12.27
C ARG A 99 -4.29 -8.87 12.77
N HIS A 100 -5.12 -7.88 13.09
CA HIS A 100 -4.64 -6.73 13.83
C HIS A 100 -4.19 -7.16 15.24
N SER A 101 -3.21 -6.44 15.78
CA SER A 101 -2.80 -6.61 17.18
C SER A 101 -3.97 -6.34 18.13
N ALA A 102 -4.00 -7.00 19.28
CA ALA A 102 -5.10 -6.90 20.25
C ALA A 102 -5.41 -5.45 20.72
N GLY A 103 -4.43 -4.54 20.67
CA GLY A 103 -4.60 -3.13 21.02
C GLY A 103 -5.18 -2.24 19.91
N VAL A 104 -5.61 -2.81 18.78
CA VAL A 104 -6.30 -2.10 17.69
C VAL A 104 -7.78 -2.42 17.78
N THR A 105 -8.51 -1.60 18.54
CA THR A 105 -9.92 -1.81 18.85
C THR A 105 -10.86 -0.96 17.98
N GLU A 106 -10.40 0.22 17.57
CA GLU A 106 -11.18 1.13 16.75
C GLU A 106 -11.11 0.75 15.27
N ARG A 107 -12.28 0.54 14.65
CA ARG A 107 -12.38 0.17 13.22
C ARG A 107 -11.63 1.13 12.30
N ARG A 108 -11.65 2.43 12.60
CA ARG A 108 -10.95 3.45 11.79
C ARG A 108 -9.42 3.29 11.77
N HIS A 109 -8.84 2.55 12.71
CA HIS A 109 -7.41 2.18 12.69
C HIS A 109 -7.16 0.78 12.12
N HIS A 110 -8.19 0.03 11.72
CA HIS A 110 -7.97 -1.21 10.99
C HIS A 110 -7.31 -0.89 9.65
N THR A 111 -6.34 -1.72 9.26
CA THR A 111 -5.63 -1.65 7.99
C THR A 111 -6.58 -1.32 6.85
N SER A 112 -6.27 -0.23 6.14
CA SER A 112 -7.09 0.29 5.06
C SER A 112 -6.33 0.28 3.74
N ARG A 113 -7.06 0.12 2.64
CA ARG A 113 -6.55 -0.03 1.28
C ARG A 113 -6.98 1.20 0.47
N PHE A 114 -5.99 1.95 0.02
CA PHE A 114 -6.18 3.21 -0.67
C PHE A 114 -5.84 3.06 -2.14
N PHE A 115 -6.60 3.77 -2.98
CA PHE A 115 -6.08 4.17 -4.28
C PHE A 115 -5.08 5.30 -4.06
N ARG A 116 -3.79 5.08 -4.39
CA ARG A 116 -2.71 6.03 -4.06
C ARG A 116 -2.98 7.47 -4.51
N PRO A 117 -3.50 7.73 -5.72
CA PRO A 117 -3.84 9.09 -6.15
C PRO A 117 -4.80 9.82 -5.21
N HIS A 118 -5.81 9.15 -4.66
CA HIS A 118 -6.76 9.78 -3.74
C HIS A 118 -6.11 10.12 -2.39
N LEU A 119 -5.25 9.24 -1.87
CA LEU A 119 -4.53 9.55 -0.63
C LEU A 119 -3.58 10.74 -0.84
N VAL A 120 -2.93 10.83 -1.99
CA VAL A 120 -2.12 11.99 -2.37
C VAL A 120 -2.97 13.26 -2.46
N GLU A 121 -4.13 13.20 -3.09
CA GLU A 121 -5.05 14.34 -3.21
C GLU A 121 -5.54 14.83 -1.84
N VAL A 122 -5.95 13.92 -0.95
CA VAL A 122 -6.35 14.25 0.43
C VAL A 122 -5.20 14.91 1.19
N LEU A 123 -3.96 14.43 1.05
CA LEU A 123 -2.82 15.08 1.70
C LEU A 123 -2.49 16.43 1.07
N ALA A 124 -2.57 16.52 -0.25
CA ALA A 124 -2.26 17.75 -1.00
C ALA A 124 -3.27 18.88 -0.69
N SER A 125 -4.52 18.57 -0.37
CA SER A 125 -5.52 19.60 0.00
C SER A 125 -5.19 20.36 1.29
N HIS A 126 -4.24 19.87 2.10
CA HIS A 126 -3.72 20.56 3.28
C HIS A 126 -2.56 21.50 2.98
N ILE A 127 -2.13 21.59 1.72
CA ILE A 127 -0.95 22.36 1.33
C ILE A 127 -1.39 23.62 0.57
N PRO A 128 -1.09 24.82 1.09
CA PRO A 128 -1.31 26.06 0.35
C PRO A 128 -0.52 26.05 -0.97
N ALA A 129 -1.09 26.66 -2.01
CA ALA A 129 -0.52 26.61 -3.36
C ALA A 129 0.89 27.22 -3.42
N GLU A 130 1.16 28.25 -2.62
CA GLU A 130 2.45 28.92 -2.48
C GLU A 130 3.55 28.04 -1.85
N ASN A 131 3.16 26.96 -1.17
CA ASN A 131 4.09 26.02 -0.56
C ASN A 131 4.34 24.78 -1.41
N LEU A 132 3.57 24.56 -2.49
CA LEU A 132 3.71 23.41 -3.38
C LEU A 132 4.21 23.84 -4.76
N HIS A 133 5.47 23.53 -5.03
CA HIS A 133 6.16 23.88 -6.28
C HIS A 133 6.24 22.67 -7.21
N LEU A 134 5.38 22.64 -8.22
CA LEU A 134 5.33 21.60 -9.25
C LEU A 134 6.33 21.88 -10.38
N GLY A 135 6.71 20.84 -11.12
CA GLY A 135 7.70 20.93 -12.21
C GLY A 135 9.14 21.21 -11.73
N LYS A 136 9.43 20.99 -10.44
CA LYS A 136 10.71 21.28 -9.80
C LYS A 136 11.54 20.02 -9.63
N ARG A 137 12.17 19.59 -10.72
CA ARG A 137 13.08 18.44 -10.68
C ARG A 137 14.43 18.86 -10.10
N LEU A 138 14.73 18.38 -8.89
CA LEU A 138 16.03 18.59 -8.25
C LEU A 138 17.15 17.95 -9.07
N VAL A 139 18.19 18.72 -9.37
CA VAL A 139 19.41 18.23 -10.04
C VAL A 139 20.58 18.11 -9.08
N ASP A 140 20.68 19.01 -8.09
CA ASP A 140 21.75 18.97 -7.09
C ASP A 140 21.39 19.73 -5.80
N VAL A 141 22.13 19.46 -4.73
CA VAL A 141 22.10 20.22 -3.48
C VAL A 141 23.54 20.64 -3.15
N GLU A 142 23.80 21.94 -3.26
CA GLU A 142 25.08 22.53 -2.86
C GLU A 142 24.97 23.17 -1.48
N PHE A 143 26.11 23.53 -0.90
CA PHE A 143 26.17 24.20 0.39
C PHE A 143 26.91 25.52 0.25
N GLU A 144 26.32 26.59 0.79
CA GLU A 144 27.05 27.84 0.98
C GLU A 144 28.22 27.65 1.95
N VAL A 145 29.14 28.64 1.99
CA VAL A 145 30.21 28.69 3.01
C VAL A 145 29.62 28.71 4.43
N SER A 146 28.42 29.26 4.60
CA SER A 146 27.65 29.26 5.85
C SER A 146 27.17 27.86 6.27
N GLY A 147 27.23 26.87 5.36
CA GLY A 147 26.69 25.53 5.55
C GLY A 147 25.21 25.39 5.17
N ARG A 148 24.54 26.45 4.70
CA ARG A 148 23.14 26.36 4.26
C ARG A 148 23.00 25.64 2.92
N PRO A 149 22.03 24.71 2.78
CA PRO A 149 21.77 24.04 1.52
C PRO A 149 21.11 24.96 0.49
N VAL A 150 21.56 24.83 -0.76
CA VAL A 150 21.01 25.47 -1.95
C VAL A 150 20.60 24.39 -2.94
N LEU A 151 19.30 24.24 -3.13
CA LEU A 151 18.71 23.32 -4.09
C LEU A 151 18.83 23.92 -5.49
N LYS A 152 19.30 23.13 -6.45
CA LYS A 152 19.32 23.48 -7.88
C LYS A 152 18.30 22.64 -8.63
N PHE A 153 17.47 23.29 -9.45
CA PHE A 153 16.44 22.62 -10.25
C PHE A 153 16.81 22.61 -11.73
N GLU A 154 16.20 21.68 -12.48
CA GLU A 154 16.45 21.54 -13.93
C GLU A 154 16.12 22.81 -14.72
N ASP A 155 15.13 23.58 -14.30
CA ASP A 155 14.72 24.83 -14.94
C ASP A 155 15.69 26.00 -14.69
N GLY A 156 16.82 25.74 -14.03
CA GLY A 156 17.85 26.72 -13.70
C GLY A 156 17.53 27.55 -12.45
N GLN A 157 16.35 27.37 -11.85
CA GLN A 157 16.02 28.06 -10.61
C GLN A 157 16.73 27.41 -9.41
N THR A 158 16.90 28.21 -8.36
CA THR A 158 17.51 27.78 -7.11
C THR A 158 16.62 28.13 -5.94
N PHE A 159 16.65 27.30 -4.89
CA PHE A 159 15.97 27.58 -3.64
C PHE A 159 16.91 27.35 -2.46
N MET A 160 16.95 28.30 -1.55
CA MET A 160 17.80 28.24 -0.36
C MET A 160 16.93 27.89 0.85
N ALA A 161 17.42 26.98 1.67
CA ALA A 161 16.73 26.54 2.88
C ALA A 161 17.72 26.41 4.04
N ASP A 162 17.21 26.32 5.25
CA ASP A 162 17.99 25.98 6.44
C ASP A 162 18.07 24.45 6.61
N LEU A 163 17.08 23.72 6.10
CA LEU A 163 17.01 22.26 6.14
C LEU A 163 16.44 21.69 4.82
N VAL A 164 16.97 20.54 4.38
CA VAL A 164 16.42 19.76 3.27
C VAL A 164 15.94 18.40 3.77
N VAL A 165 14.71 18.02 3.41
CA VAL A 165 14.18 16.68 3.62
C VAL A 165 14.08 15.96 2.28
N GLY A 166 14.82 14.86 2.12
CA GLY A 166 14.72 14.00 0.94
C GLY A 166 13.53 13.04 1.02
N ALA A 167 12.45 13.35 0.31
CA ALA A 167 11.25 12.53 0.13
C ALA A 167 11.03 12.13 -1.35
N ASP A 168 12.09 12.14 -2.15
CA ASP A 168 12.12 12.02 -3.61
C ASP A 168 12.25 10.56 -4.11
N GLY A 169 11.77 9.63 -3.29
CA GLY A 169 11.53 8.24 -3.66
C GLY A 169 12.78 7.38 -3.88
N ILE A 170 12.58 6.20 -4.50
CA ILE A 170 13.63 5.17 -4.58
C ILE A 170 14.85 5.64 -5.39
N LYS A 171 14.68 6.56 -6.35
CA LYS A 171 15.75 7.15 -7.17
C LYS A 171 16.24 8.51 -6.64
N SER A 172 16.11 8.73 -5.32
CA SER A 172 16.44 9.98 -4.64
C SER A 172 17.73 10.66 -5.12
N ARG A 173 17.60 11.89 -5.58
CA ARG A 173 18.69 12.81 -5.88
C ARG A 173 19.32 13.32 -4.59
N VAL A 174 18.52 13.65 -3.57
CA VAL A 174 19.03 14.10 -2.26
C VAL A 174 19.98 13.06 -1.66
N ARG A 175 19.62 11.76 -1.70
CA ARG A 175 20.51 10.68 -1.24
C ARG A 175 21.81 10.61 -2.04
N SER A 176 21.76 10.91 -3.34
CA SER A 176 22.93 10.83 -4.21
C SER A 176 23.98 11.88 -3.88
N THR A 177 23.59 13.03 -3.29
CA THR A 177 24.52 14.05 -2.80
C THR A 177 25.39 13.54 -1.64
N TYR A 178 24.85 12.68 -0.78
CA TYR A 178 25.57 12.13 0.38
C TYR A 178 26.18 10.75 0.13
N LEU A 179 25.51 9.93 -0.69
CA LEU A 179 25.89 8.56 -0.99
C LEU A 179 25.95 8.36 -2.51
N PRO A 180 26.93 8.98 -3.20
CA PRO A 180 26.99 8.98 -4.67
C PRO A 180 27.16 7.58 -5.28
N ASN A 181 27.70 6.64 -4.49
CA ASN A 181 27.93 5.26 -4.92
C ASN A 181 26.76 4.31 -4.60
N PHE A 182 25.65 4.80 -4.04
CA PHE A 182 24.51 3.96 -3.72
C PHE A 182 23.84 3.42 -4.99
N LYS A 183 23.70 2.10 -5.09
CA LYS A 183 23.07 1.43 -6.23
C LYS A 183 21.81 0.70 -5.79
N ILE A 184 20.70 0.97 -6.48
CA ILE A 184 19.46 0.21 -6.32
C ILE A 184 19.69 -1.19 -6.90
N GLN A 185 19.29 -2.22 -6.15
CA GLN A 185 19.37 -3.60 -6.58
C GLN A 185 18.00 -4.11 -7.03
N HIS A 186 17.95 -4.74 -8.20
CA HIS A 186 16.75 -5.42 -8.64
C HIS A 186 16.53 -6.69 -7.79
N THR A 187 15.33 -6.86 -7.25
CA THR A 187 15.01 -7.99 -6.35
C THR A 187 14.75 -9.29 -7.09
N GLY A 188 14.63 -9.26 -8.42
CA GLY A 188 14.20 -10.40 -9.25
C GLY A 188 12.68 -10.53 -9.38
N ASN A 189 11.91 -9.69 -8.68
CA ASN A 189 10.45 -9.76 -8.68
C ASN A 189 9.84 -8.67 -9.56
N ILE A 190 8.87 -9.05 -10.38
CA ILE A 190 8.08 -8.12 -11.21
C ILE A 190 6.64 -8.12 -10.70
N PHE A 191 6.08 -6.92 -10.59
CA PHE A 191 4.72 -6.68 -10.11
C PHE A 191 3.93 -6.04 -11.26
N LEU A 192 2.97 -6.77 -11.81
CA LEU A 192 1.99 -6.19 -12.73
C LEU A 192 0.81 -5.66 -11.92
N ARG A 193 0.42 -4.43 -12.18
CA ARG A 193 -0.65 -3.75 -11.44
C ARG A 193 -1.74 -3.30 -12.39
N ALA A 194 -2.99 -3.52 -11.99
CA ALA A 194 -4.15 -2.99 -12.68
C ALA A 194 -5.17 -2.51 -11.66
N VAL A 195 -5.90 -1.46 -12.03
CA VAL A 195 -7.03 -0.94 -11.25
C VAL A 195 -8.19 -0.75 -12.22
N PHE A 196 -9.34 -1.31 -11.88
CA PHE A 196 -10.54 -1.23 -12.73
C PHE A 196 -11.83 -1.23 -11.88
N PRO A 197 -12.94 -0.76 -12.44
CA PRO A 197 -14.24 -0.80 -11.77
C PRO A 197 -14.66 -2.22 -11.40
N ILE A 198 -15.25 -2.41 -10.22
CA ILE A 198 -15.86 -3.68 -9.82
C ILE A 198 -16.93 -4.13 -10.80
N SER A 199 -17.67 -3.21 -11.41
CA SER A 199 -18.69 -3.53 -12.41
C SER A 199 -18.13 -4.26 -13.64
N ARG A 200 -16.82 -4.20 -13.90
CA ARG A 200 -16.15 -4.97 -14.96
C ARG A 200 -15.96 -6.45 -14.62
N LEU A 201 -16.37 -6.87 -13.42
CA LEU A 201 -16.21 -8.22 -12.91
C LEU A 201 -17.54 -8.87 -12.52
N SER A 202 -18.66 -8.30 -12.95
CA SER A 202 -20.00 -8.78 -12.62
C SER A 202 -20.28 -10.20 -13.11
N ASP A 203 -19.54 -10.64 -14.13
CA ASP A 203 -19.57 -11.96 -14.75
C ASP A 203 -18.74 -13.02 -14.00
N LEU A 204 -17.96 -12.61 -13.00
CA LEU A 204 -17.14 -13.49 -12.18
C LEU A 204 -17.80 -13.69 -10.81
N ASP A 205 -17.79 -14.92 -10.28
CA ASP A 205 -18.25 -15.20 -8.91
C ASP A 205 -17.20 -14.69 -7.91
N LEU A 206 -17.37 -13.44 -7.46
CA LEU A 206 -16.36 -12.68 -6.71
C LEU A 206 -16.63 -12.36 -5.22
N PRO A 207 -17.49 -13.08 -4.45
CA PRO A 207 -17.70 -12.75 -3.04
C PRO A 207 -16.39 -12.77 -2.21
N ARG A 208 -15.33 -13.43 -2.71
CA ARG A 208 -13.97 -13.41 -2.13
C ARG A 208 -13.13 -12.18 -2.51
N ILE A 209 -13.33 -11.56 -3.68
CA ILE A 209 -12.46 -10.48 -4.20
C ILE A 209 -12.79 -9.12 -3.60
N ARG A 210 -13.99 -8.93 -3.05
CA ARG A 210 -14.32 -7.68 -2.33
C ARG A 210 -13.39 -7.47 -1.13
N ASN A 211 -12.89 -8.55 -0.54
CA ASN A 211 -11.92 -8.49 0.55
C ASN A 211 -10.49 -8.62 0.04
N THR A 212 -9.51 -8.28 0.89
CA THR A 212 -8.11 -8.39 0.51
C THR A 212 -7.65 -9.84 0.55
N VAL A 213 -7.34 -10.40 -0.62
CA VAL A 213 -6.92 -11.79 -0.78
C VAL A 213 -5.57 -11.88 -1.48
N HIS A 214 -4.64 -12.63 -0.88
CA HIS A 214 -3.44 -13.14 -1.53
C HIS A 214 -3.67 -14.59 -1.93
N THR A 215 -3.63 -14.87 -3.22
CA THR A 215 -3.64 -16.21 -3.76
C THR A 215 -2.21 -16.65 -3.99
N ILE A 216 -1.77 -17.70 -3.30
CA ILE A 216 -0.39 -18.18 -3.30
C ILE A 216 -0.27 -19.40 -4.21
N GLY A 217 0.54 -19.27 -5.26
CA GLY A 217 0.99 -20.36 -6.11
C GLY A 217 2.49 -20.66 -5.92
N PRO A 218 2.99 -21.73 -6.56
CA PRO A 218 4.38 -22.16 -6.41
C PRO A 218 5.41 -21.18 -7.00
N ASP A 219 5.08 -20.53 -8.13
CA ASP A 219 5.96 -19.62 -8.87
C ASP A 219 5.42 -18.18 -8.98
N ARG A 220 4.16 -17.98 -8.59
CA ARG A 220 3.41 -16.74 -8.78
C ARG A 220 2.49 -16.52 -7.61
N THR A 221 2.19 -15.26 -7.37
CA THR A 221 1.08 -14.91 -6.48
C THR A 221 0.17 -13.88 -7.14
N PHE A 222 -1.10 -13.92 -6.74
CA PHE A 222 -2.11 -13.00 -7.23
C PHE A 222 -2.77 -12.33 -6.03
N PHE A 223 -2.66 -11.01 -5.95
CA PHE A 223 -3.30 -10.21 -4.94
C PHE A 223 -4.46 -9.45 -5.56
N SER A 224 -5.58 -9.45 -4.86
CA SER A 224 -6.73 -8.61 -5.19
C SER A 224 -7.29 -7.97 -3.94
N SER A 225 -7.74 -6.74 -4.06
CA SER A 225 -8.42 -6.04 -2.96
C SER A 225 -9.31 -4.94 -3.54
N ALA A 226 -10.47 -4.74 -2.93
CA ALA A 226 -11.21 -3.50 -3.14
C ALA A 226 -10.44 -2.31 -2.57
N LEU A 227 -10.57 -1.15 -3.20
CA LEU A 227 -9.89 0.08 -2.80
C LEU A 227 -10.91 1.13 -2.36
N GLY A 228 -10.54 1.94 -1.37
CA GLY A 228 -11.36 3.07 -0.94
C GLY A 228 -11.55 4.08 -2.07
N TRP A 229 -12.75 4.65 -2.14
CA TRP A 229 -13.16 5.62 -3.14
C TRP A 229 -13.76 6.86 -2.48
N ALA A 230 -13.11 8.01 -2.64
CA ALA A 230 -13.60 9.28 -2.10
C ALA A 230 -14.96 9.62 -2.74
N ARG A 231 -16.07 9.40 -2.02
CA ARG A 231 -17.43 9.75 -2.48
C ARG A 231 -17.59 11.24 -2.81
N THR A 232 -16.77 12.09 -2.19
CA THR A 232 -16.82 13.54 -2.24
C THR A 232 -16.05 14.19 -3.38
N ILE A 233 -15.26 13.44 -4.16
CA ILE A 233 -14.45 14.01 -5.25
C ILE A 233 -14.88 13.46 -6.62
N LEU A 234 -15.63 14.32 -7.32
CA LEU A 234 -15.97 14.40 -8.74
C LEU A 234 -16.63 13.23 -9.50
N ARG A 235 -16.70 11.97 -9.04
CA ARG A 235 -17.54 10.94 -9.71
C ARG A 235 -18.09 9.85 -8.75
N PRO A 236 -19.34 9.92 -8.30
CA PRO A 236 -19.92 8.88 -7.42
C PRO A 236 -20.16 7.56 -8.17
N GLY A 237 -19.76 6.42 -7.58
CA GLY A 237 -20.32 5.10 -7.94
C GLY A 237 -19.34 3.96 -8.30
N LEU A 238 -18.02 4.14 -8.19
CA LEU A 238 -17.05 3.16 -8.68
C LEU A 238 -16.16 2.59 -7.57
N LEU A 239 -16.52 1.43 -7.03
CA LEU A 239 -15.56 0.64 -6.24
C LEU A 239 -14.51 0.08 -7.20
N LEU A 240 -13.23 0.26 -6.90
CA LEU A 240 -12.12 -0.20 -7.74
C LEU A 240 -11.50 -1.46 -7.14
N ILE A 241 -11.08 -2.41 -7.99
CA ILE A 241 -10.24 -3.53 -7.56
C ILE A 241 -8.80 -3.25 -7.99
N GLY A 242 -7.91 -3.23 -7.02
CA GLY A 242 -6.47 -3.28 -7.25
C GLY A 242 -6.03 -4.73 -7.38
N VAL A 243 -5.51 -5.10 -8.55
CA VAL A 243 -4.88 -6.40 -8.80
C VAL A 243 -3.38 -6.23 -8.87
N ASN A 244 -2.64 -7.06 -8.12
CA ASN A 244 -1.21 -7.20 -8.26
C ASN A 244 -0.87 -8.66 -8.63
N VAL A 245 -0.19 -8.87 -9.76
CA VAL A 245 0.36 -10.18 -10.14
C VAL A 245 1.86 -10.15 -9.92
N TYR A 246 2.36 -11.12 -9.16
CA TYR A 246 3.75 -11.23 -8.79
C TYR A 246 4.36 -12.39 -9.55
N PHE A 247 5.48 -12.14 -10.22
CA PHE A 247 6.30 -13.17 -10.86
C PHE A 247 7.54 -13.36 -10.00
N ILE A 248 7.72 -14.57 -9.48
CA ILE A 248 8.96 -14.97 -8.80
C ILE A 248 9.89 -15.46 -9.90
N SER A 249 10.93 -14.70 -10.26
CA SER A 249 11.95 -15.21 -11.19
C SER A 249 12.86 -16.17 -10.44
N GLU A 250 12.88 -17.45 -10.83
CA GLU A 250 13.82 -18.58 -10.61
C GLU A 250 14.70 -18.68 -9.35
N ARG A 251 14.59 -17.78 -8.39
CA ARG A 251 15.27 -17.84 -7.10
C ARG A 251 14.20 -18.05 -6.04
N PRO A 252 14.28 -19.13 -5.26
CA PRO A 252 13.33 -19.35 -4.19
C PRO A 252 13.38 -18.17 -3.23
N ILE A 253 12.24 -17.48 -3.09
CA ILE A 253 12.03 -16.59 -1.97
C ILE A 253 11.89 -17.50 -0.75
N TYR A 254 12.94 -17.58 0.07
CA TYR A 254 12.72 -17.88 1.47
C TYR A 254 11.82 -16.76 1.99
N CYS A 255 10.53 -17.01 2.11
CA CYS A 255 9.67 -16.26 3.00
C CYS A 255 10.24 -16.46 4.41
N ARG A 256 11.23 -15.66 4.80
CA ARG A 256 11.58 -15.46 6.20
C ARG A 256 10.42 -14.69 6.82
N TYR A 257 9.36 -15.41 7.17
CA TYR A 257 8.69 -15.06 8.41
C TYR A 257 9.76 -15.20 9.49
N GLN A 258 10.26 -14.06 10.00
CA GLN A 258 11.07 -14.05 11.21
C GLN A 258 10.17 -14.53 12.37
N GLN A 259 10.02 -15.85 12.53
CA GLN A 259 10.01 -16.37 13.87
C GLN A 259 11.44 -16.25 14.38
N ILE A 260 11.62 -15.45 15.42
CA ILE A 260 12.89 -15.32 16.14
C ILE A 260 13.25 -16.71 16.66
N ARG A 261 14.09 -17.45 15.92
CA ARG A 261 14.93 -18.53 16.44
C ARG A 261 16.30 -18.42 15.80
N ARG A 262 17.33 -18.44 16.65
CA ARG A 262 18.75 -18.26 16.34
C ARG A 262 19.25 -19.29 15.30
N PRO A 263 20.29 -18.97 14.51
CA PRO A 263 20.68 -19.80 13.37
C PRO A 263 21.50 -21.02 13.78
N ARG A 264 21.30 -22.12 13.04
CA ARG A 264 22.38 -23.04 12.65
C ARG A 264 22.23 -23.32 11.15
N GLU A 265 23.28 -22.98 10.40
CA GLU A 265 23.59 -23.46 9.05
C GLU A 265 23.87 -24.99 9.08
N PRO A 266 23.86 -25.75 7.94
CA PRO A 266 24.54 -25.39 6.69
C PRO A 266 23.94 -25.85 5.33
N HIS A 267 24.50 -25.22 4.28
CA HIS A 267 24.77 -25.65 2.88
C HIS A 267 23.77 -26.50 2.07
N LEU A 268 23.44 -26.05 0.85
CA LEU A 268 23.44 -26.92 -0.35
C LEU A 268 23.47 -26.13 -1.68
N GLU A 269 23.99 -26.82 -2.69
CA GLU A 269 24.72 -26.38 -3.88
C GLU A 269 23.89 -25.78 -5.04
N ARG A 270 24.61 -25.06 -5.90
CA ARG A 270 24.13 -24.53 -7.20
C ARG A 270 24.00 -25.65 -8.22
N GLN A 271 22.88 -25.69 -8.94
CA GLN A 271 22.84 -26.21 -10.30
C GLN A 271 22.19 -25.19 -11.25
N THR A 272 22.90 -24.92 -12.33
CA THR A 272 22.52 -24.07 -13.46
C THR A 272 21.99 -24.92 -14.60
N MET A 273 20.81 -24.60 -15.13
CA MET A 273 20.33 -24.84 -16.51
C MET A 273 19.14 -23.89 -16.69
N GLY A 274 18.78 -23.30 -17.81
CA GLY A 274 19.15 -23.42 -19.22
C GLY A 274 18.09 -22.61 -19.96
N SER A 275 18.49 -21.80 -20.94
CA SER A 275 17.68 -20.76 -21.58
C SER A 275 16.42 -21.25 -22.30
N GLY A 276 15.36 -20.46 -22.19
CA GLY A 276 14.44 -20.19 -23.31
C GLY A 276 12.99 -20.59 -23.07
N SER A 277 12.08 -19.61 -23.10
CA SER A 277 10.81 -19.70 -23.85
C SER A 277 10.04 -18.38 -23.82
N ARG A 278 9.52 -18.02 -24.99
CA ARG A 278 8.92 -16.73 -25.36
C ARG A 278 7.51 -16.55 -24.77
N PHE A 279 7.18 -15.27 -24.57
CA PHE A 279 5.90 -14.69 -24.19
C PHE A 279 4.67 -15.32 -24.88
N ARG A 280 3.69 -15.77 -24.08
CA ARG A 280 2.24 -15.72 -24.38
C ARG A 280 1.48 -15.50 -23.07
N ALA A 281 1.34 -14.24 -22.66
CA ALA A 281 0.44 -13.85 -21.57
C ALA A 281 -0.79 -13.21 -22.22
N PHE A 282 -1.94 -13.89 -22.19
CA PHE A 282 -3.30 -13.32 -22.05
C PHE A 282 -4.44 -14.36 -22.20
N SER A 283 -4.18 -15.63 -22.54
CA SER A 283 -5.26 -16.61 -22.78
C SER A 283 -5.54 -17.60 -21.63
N PHE A 284 -4.89 -17.48 -20.47
CA PHE A 284 -5.04 -18.47 -19.40
C PHE A 284 -6.21 -18.21 -18.44
N LEU A 285 -6.91 -17.08 -18.58
CA LEU A 285 -8.08 -16.75 -17.75
C LEU A 285 -9.42 -17.28 -18.29
N LEU A 286 -9.45 -18.03 -19.41
CA LEU A 286 -10.71 -18.30 -20.13
C LEU A 286 -11.04 -19.78 -20.41
N ARG A 287 -10.41 -20.76 -19.77
CA ARG A 287 -10.86 -22.16 -19.91
C ARG A 287 -10.81 -22.93 -18.60
N GLN A 288 -11.89 -22.83 -17.83
CA GLN A 288 -12.27 -23.86 -16.86
C GLN A 288 -13.44 -24.63 -17.49
N GLY A 289 -13.10 -25.70 -18.19
CA GLY A 289 -14.05 -26.62 -18.81
C GLY A 289 -13.34 -27.94 -19.10
N LEU A 290 -13.90 -29.01 -18.51
CA LEU A 290 -13.61 -30.46 -18.67
C LEU A 290 -12.70 -31.11 -17.60
N GLU A 291 -13.36 -31.63 -16.55
CA GLU A 291 -13.55 -33.07 -16.17
C GLU A 291 -12.33 -34.03 -16.00
N PRO A 292 -12.49 -35.10 -15.19
CA PRO A 292 -11.58 -35.41 -14.07
C PRO A 292 -10.57 -36.52 -14.36
N TYR A 293 -9.48 -36.53 -13.60
CA TYR A 293 -8.60 -37.70 -13.50
C TYR A 293 -8.34 -38.07 -12.04
N HIS A 294 -8.78 -39.27 -11.66
CA HIS A 294 -8.51 -39.99 -10.40
C HIS A 294 -7.93 -41.37 -10.77
N PRO A 295 -7.33 -42.16 -9.86
CA PRO A 295 -6.62 -41.86 -8.61
C PRO A 295 -5.32 -42.72 -8.43
N CYS A 296 -4.71 -42.64 -7.23
CA CYS A 296 -3.72 -43.52 -6.54
C CYS A 296 -2.39 -42.80 -6.23
N SER A 297 -1.81 -42.87 -5.02
CA SER A 297 -1.91 -43.87 -3.94
C SER A 297 -1.51 -43.30 -2.57
N ARG A 298 -2.28 -43.71 -1.53
CA ARG A 298 -1.95 -43.94 -0.11
C ARG A 298 -0.90 -43.06 0.60
N PHE A 299 -1.34 -42.36 1.64
CA PHE A 299 -0.76 -42.52 2.98
C PHE A 299 -1.87 -42.67 4.03
N ALA A 300 -1.62 -43.62 4.93
CA ALA A 300 -2.50 -44.09 5.98
C ALA A 300 -2.55 -43.11 7.17
N ASP A 301 -3.70 -43.13 7.85
CA ASP A 301 -3.95 -42.84 9.26
C ASP A 301 -3.37 -41.55 9.88
N GLY A 302 -4.25 -40.57 10.06
CA GLY A 302 -4.05 -39.45 10.96
C GLY A 302 -5.14 -38.40 10.80
N LYS A 303 -6.31 -38.59 11.40
CA LYS A 303 -7.39 -37.59 11.42
C LYS A 303 -6.96 -36.33 12.19
N PRO A 304 -7.24 -35.13 11.66
CA PRO A 304 -7.77 -34.04 12.47
C PRO A 304 -9.22 -33.79 12.08
N SER A 305 -10.10 -33.71 13.07
CA SER A 305 -11.48 -33.27 12.89
C SER A 305 -11.51 -31.82 12.42
N CYS A 306 -11.92 -31.58 11.17
CA CYS A 306 -12.25 -30.25 10.67
C CYS A 306 -13.73 -29.97 10.92
N ILE A 307 -14.04 -28.87 11.61
CA ILE A 307 -15.40 -28.33 11.69
C ILE A 307 -15.69 -27.63 10.35
N PRO A 308 -16.75 -28.01 9.60
CA PRO A 308 -17.10 -27.34 8.36
C PRO A 308 -17.64 -25.92 8.62
N TYR A 309 -17.37 -25.00 7.69
CA TYR A 309 -17.79 -23.59 7.71
C TYR A 309 -19.31 -23.38 7.85
N SER A 310 -20.12 -24.42 7.68
CA SER A 310 -21.57 -24.42 7.94
C SER A 310 -21.93 -24.23 9.42
N GLU A 311 -21.01 -24.48 10.36
CA GLU A 311 -21.27 -24.36 11.81
C GLU A 311 -20.93 -22.98 12.42
N LEU A 312 -20.43 -22.02 11.62
CA LEU A 312 -20.22 -20.63 12.07
C LEU A 312 -21.46 -19.74 11.96
N ARG A 313 -22.61 -20.29 11.56
CA ARG A 313 -23.91 -19.62 11.62
C ARG A 313 -24.82 -20.32 12.63
N GLY A 314 -24.83 -19.83 13.86
CA GLY A 314 -25.80 -20.27 14.86
C GLY A 314 -25.56 -19.73 16.26
N ASN A 315 -25.91 -18.47 16.50
CA ASN A 315 -26.75 -18.02 17.64
C ASN A 315 -26.60 -16.52 17.91
N SER A 316 -27.61 -15.76 17.46
CA SER A 316 -28.11 -14.61 18.20
C SER A 316 -29.56 -14.34 17.77
N ARG A 317 -30.49 -15.15 18.29
CA ARG A 317 -31.91 -14.81 18.37
C ARG A 317 -32.44 -15.19 19.75
N SER A 318 -32.61 -14.17 20.59
CA SER A 318 -33.54 -14.01 21.73
C SER A 318 -32.97 -12.84 22.56
N HIS A 319 -33.60 -11.71 22.84
CA HIS A 319 -35.00 -11.32 22.94
C HIS A 319 -35.13 -9.82 22.64
N MET A 320 -36.16 -9.42 21.91
CA MET A 320 -37.01 -8.29 22.29
C MET A 320 -38.30 -8.40 21.47
N GLU A 321 -39.34 -8.96 22.10
CA GLU A 321 -40.72 -8.68 21.77
C GLU A 321 -40.99 -7.21 22.09
N GLU A 322 -41.57 -6.45 21.16
CA GLU A 322 -42.82 -5.74 21.41
C GLU A 322 -43.36 -5.10 20.11
N SER A 323 -44.60 -5.51 19.80
CA SER A 323 -45.69 -4.76 19.16
C SER A 323 -45.47 -4.04 17.81
N TYR A 324 -45.93 -4.72 16.76
CA TYR A 324 -46.54 -4.08 15.60
C TYR A 324 -47.91 -3.47 15.97
N SER A 325 -48.16 -2.23 15.56
CA SER A 325 -49.50 -1.76 15.22
C SER A 325 -49.48 -1.15 13.82
N VAL A 326 -50.34 -1.72 12.97
CA VAL A 326 -50.62 -1.29 11.60
C VAL A 326 -51.71 -0.23 11.64
N GLY A 327 -51.57 0.86 10.88
CA GLY A 327 -52.67 1.80 10.69
C GLY A 327 -52.33 3.01 9.80
N ARG A 328 -52.69 2.88 8.53
CA ARG A 328 -52.94 3.90 7.48
C ARG A 328 -51.95 5.04 7.30
#